data_AF-A0A8J4Y7R2-F1
#
_entry.id   AF-A0A8J4Y7R2-F1
#
_cell.length_a   1.000
_cell.length_b   1.000
_cell.length_c   1.000
_cell.angle_alpha   90.00
_cell.angle_beta   90.00
_cell.angle_gamma   90.00
#
_symmetry.space_group_name_H-M   'P 1'
#
loop_
_entity.id
_entity.type
_entity.pdbx_description
1 polymer ?
#
loop_
_entity_poly.entity_id
_entity_poly.type
_entity_poly.pdbx_seq_one_letter_code
_entity_poly.pdbx_strand_id
1 'polypeptide(L)'
;MKQERNCSARKTETMENIPPTQQALLQHTKRAVYQAGIWTTCHQAQQQTPTAEGCGWTLDAETKSWVPVWSSQPAAAKAVSELVKCACKSAAGCGGRCSCKKASWKCTELCSCKCEK
;
A
#
# COMPACT_ATOMS: atom_id res chain seq x y z
N MET A 1 29.54 5.27 4.34
CA MET A 1 28.58 4.91 3.28
C MET A 1 27.24 4.63 3.94
N LYS A 2 26.19 5.36 3.55
CA LYS A 2 24.88 5.35 4.20
C LYS A 2 24.22 3.98 4.05
N GLN A 3 23.92 3.33 5.16
CA GLN A 3 23.09 2.12 5.19
C GLN A 3 21.66 2.53 4.79
N GLU A 4 21.24 2.12 3.60
CA GLU A 4 19.87 2.27 3.13
C GLU A 4 18.96 1.49 4.09
N ARG A 5 18.06 2.21 4.77
CA ARG A 5 17.05 1.60 5.65
C ARG A 5 16.05 0.85 4.77
N ASN A 6 16.30 -0.44 4.56
CA ASN A 6 15.40 -1.30 3.82
C ASN A 6 14.10 -1.47 4.65
N CYS A 7 12.99 -0.97 4.11
CA CYS A 7 11.65 -1.03 4.68
C CYS A 7 11.07 -2.46 4.52
N SER A 8 11.75 -3.47 5.04
CA SER A 8 11.19 -4.81 5.14
C SER A 8 10.50 -4.93 6.50
N ALA A 9 9.16 -4.95 6.50
CA ALA A 9 8.38 -5.26 7.70
C ALA A 9 8.94 -6.52 8.36
N ARG A 10 9.45 -6.38 9.59
CA ARG A 10 9.91 -7.53 10.37
C ARG A 10 8.68 -8.40 10.64
N LYS A 11 8.85 -9.73 10.60
CA LYS A 11 7.79 -10.75 10.72
C LYS A 11 6.89 -10.64 11.97
N THR A 12 7.16 -9.70 12.87
CA THR A 12 6.53 -9.48 14.17
C THR A 12 5.86 -8.11 14.33
N GLU A 13 5.92 -7.24 13.31
CA GLU A 13 5.27 -5.93 13.36
C GLU A 13 3.77 -6.11 13.05
N THR A 14 2.88 -5.74 13.98
CA THR A 14 1.46 -5.62 13.67
C THR A 14 1.28 -4.54 12.60
N MET A 15 0.23 -4.63 11.78
CA MET A 15 0.00 -3.66 10.69
C MET A 15 -0.06 -2.20 11.19
N GLU A 16 -0.41 -2.02 12.46
CA GLU A 16 -0.49 -0.73 13.15
C GLU A 16 0.89 -0.09 13.41
N ASN A 17 1.96 -0.89 13.48
CA ASN A 17 3.31 -0.41 13.73
C ASN A 17 4.07 -0.02 12.45
N ILE A 18 3.50 -0.35 11.29
CA ILE A 18 4.08 0.02 10.01
C ILE A 18 3.80 1.51 9.78
N PRO A 19 4.83 2.36 9.58
CA PRO A 19 4.60 3.77 9.30
C PRO A 19 3.77 3.90 8.02
N PRO A 20 2.83 4.88 7.96
CA PRO A 20 2.03 5.09 6.78
C PRO A 20 2.92 5.38 5.57
N THR A 21 2.53 4.87 4.40
CA THR A 21 3.21 5.23 3.16
C THR A 21 3.09 6.73 2.91
N GLN A 22 4.03 7.32 2.19
CA GLN A 22 3.98 8.75 1.84
C GLN A 22 2.63 9.15 1.21
N GLN A 23 2.07 8.28 0.37
CA GLN A 23 0.77 8.52 -0.26
C GLN A 23 -0.40 8.42 0.71
N ALA A 24 -0.37 7.45 1.64
CA ALA A 24 -1.39 7.36 2.68
C ALA A 24 -1.36 8.57 3.62
N LEU A 25 -0.15 9.04 3.98
CA LEU A 25 0.04 10.25 4.76
C LEU A 25 -0.53 11.47 4.02
N LEU A 26 -0.24 11.63 2.73
CA LEU A 26 -0.77 12.73 1.93
C LEU A 26 -2.31 12.77 1.95
N GLN A 27 -2.96 11.62 1.76
CA GLN A 27 -4.43 11.55 1.80
C GLN A 27 -4.97 11.86 3.20
N HIS A 28 -4.30 11.41 4.26
CA HIS A 28 -4.65 11.74 5.63
C HIS A 28 -4.54 13.25 5.91
N THR A 29 -3.45 13.88 5.49
CA THR A 29 -3.26 15.34 5.63
C THR A 29 -4.36 16.11 4.92
N LYS A 30 -4.75 15.71 3.69
CA LYS A 30 -5.87 16.35 2.97
C LYS A 30 -7.18 16.30 3.76
N ARG A 31 -7.51 15.15 4.34
CA ARG A 31 -8.71 15.02 5.18
C ARG A 31 -8.64 15.88 6.43
N ALA A 32 -7.49 15.89 7.12
CA ALA A 32 -7.29 16.69 8.31
C ALA A 32 -7.42 18.20 8.03
N VAL A 33 -6.83 18.68 6.92
CA VAL A 33 -6.95 20.08 6.47
C VAL A 33 -8.39 20.43 6.15
N TYR A 34 -9.12 19.55 5.46
CA TYR A 34 -10.54 19.75 5.15
C TYR A 34 -11.39 19.86 6.42
N GLN A 35 -11.21 18.94 7.38
CA GLN A 35 -11.91 18.96 8.66
C GLN A 35 -11.59 20.22 9.47
N ALA A 36 -10.31 20.60 9.54
CA ALA A 36 -9.89 21.83 10.22
C ALA A 36 -10.52 23.07 9.57
N GLY A 37 -10.59 23.12 8.23
CA GLY A 37 -11.26 24.20 7.51
C GLY A 37 -12.73 24.38 7.91
N ILE A 38 -13.47 23.29 8.03
CA ILE A 38 -14.86 23.32 8.52
C ILE A 38 -14.92 23.81 9.97
N TRP A 39 -14.02 23.33 10.84
CA TRP A 39 -14.02 23.74 12.23
C TRP A 39 -13.67 25.21 12.43
N THR A 40 -12.78 25.78 11.61
CA THR A 40 -12.44 27.20 11.72
C THR A 40 -13.61 28.14 11.43
N THR A 41 -14.62 27.70 10.69
CA THR A 41 -15.81 28.50 10.36
C THR A 41 -17.01 28.17 11.25
N CYS A 42 -16.84 27.41 12.33
CA CYS A 42 -17.94 26.86 13.16
C CYS A 42 -18.85 27.94 13.80
N HIS A 43 -18.39 29.18 13.86
CA HIS A 43 -19.15 30.32 14.36
C HIS A 43 -20.20 30.82 13.36
N GLN A 44 -20.14 30.41 12.10
CA GLN A 44 -21.11 30.81 11.07
C GLN A 44 -22.31 29.86 11.08
N ALA A 45 -23.52 30.40 11.23
CA ALA A 45 -24.74 29.58 11.34
C ALA A 45 -25.06 28.75 10.08
N GLN A 46 -24.66 29.22 8.90
CA GLN A 46 -24.76 28.48 7.63
C GLN A 46 -23.41 28.46 6.95
N GLN A 47 -22.54 27.55 7.40
CA GLN A 47 -21.23 27.36 6.83
C GLN A 47 -21.34 26.90 5.37
N GLN A 48 -20.63 27.55 4.46
CA GLN A 48 -20.45 27.03 3.10
C GLN A 48 -19.38 25.93 3.14
N THR A 49 -19.82 24.69 3.20
CA THR A 49 -18.92 23.52 3.19
C THR A 49 -18.42 23.27 1.77
N PRO A 50 -17.08 23.29 1.53
CA PRO A 50 -16.53 22.93 0.22
C PRO A 50 -16.78 21.45 -0.07
N THR A 51 -16.68 21.04 -1.34
CA THR A 51 -16.84 19.63 -1.70
C THR A 51 -15.75 18.77 -1.03
N ALA A 52 -16.13 17.58 -0.54
CA ALA A 52 -15.18 16.64 0.05
C ALA A 52 -14.34 15.92 -1.02
N GLU A 53 -14.80 15.90 -2.27
CA GLU A 53 -14.10 15.25 -3.38
C GLU A 53 -12.70 15.84 -3.58
N GLY A 54 -11.70 14.97 -3.71
CA GLY A 54 -10.30 15.38 -3.87
C GLY A 54 -9.60 15.80 -2.57
N CYS A 55 -10.34 16.02 -1.48
CA CYS A 55 -9.81 16.27 -0.13
C CYS A 55 -9.54 14.97 0.64
N GLY A 56 -9.14 13.92 -0.07
CA GLY A 56 -8.94 12.58 0.50
C GLY A 56 -10.23 11.79 0.74
N TRP A 57 -11.33 12.23 0.12
CA TRP A 57 -12.61 11.51 0.02
C TRP A 57 -13.00 11.31 -1.45
N THR A 58 -13.78 10.27 -1.70
CA THR A 58 -14.42 9.98 -2.99
C THR A 58 -15.86 9.57 -2.76
N LEU A 59 -16.73 9.83 -3.73
CA LEU A 59 -18.11 9.38 -3.66
C LEU A 59 -18.19 7.92 -4.12
N ASP A 60 -18.72 7.06 -3.27
CA ASP A 60 -18.99 5.68 -3.64
C ASP A 60 -20.20 5.62 -4.59
N ALA A 61 -20.02 4.97 -5.74
CA ALA A 61 -21.02 4.99 -6.80
C ALA A 61 -22.31 4.26 -6.43
N GLU A 62 -22.21 3.24 -5.59
CA GLU A 62 -23.29 2.33 -5.21
C GLU A 62 -24.06 2.86 -3.99
N THR A 63 -23.34 3.20 -2.93
CA THR A 63 -23.91 3.66 -1.65
C THR A 63 -24.16 5.17 -1.60
N LYS A 64 -23.71 5.92 -2.62
CA LYS A 64 -23.76 7.40 -2.68
C LYS A 64 -23.19 8.08 -1.44
N SER A 65 -22.26 7.41 -0.76
CA SER A 65 -21.66 7.85 0.48
C SER A 65 -20.22 8.30 0.28
N TRP A 66 -19.76 9.25 1.09
CA TRP A 66 -18.36 9.67 1.08
C TRP A 66 -17.50 8.62 1.77
N VAL A 67 -16.56 8.03 1.04
CA VAL A 67 -15.60 7.06 1.57
C VAL A 67 -14.18 7.62 1.52
N PRO A 68 -13.34 7.34 2.52
CA PRO A 68 -11.99 7.87 2.56
C PRO A 68 -11.11 7.19 1.52
N VAL A 69 -10.31 7.99 0.80
CA VAL A 69 -9.25 7.49 -0.06
C VAL A 69 -8.04 7.16 0.81
N TRP A 70 -7.74 5.88 0.99
CA TRP A 70 -6.66 5.43 1.89
C TRP A 70 -5.27 5.63 1.30
N SER A 71 -5.09 5.34 0.02
CA SER A 71 -3.83 5.52 -0.70
C SER A 71 -4.11 5.64 -2.20
N SER A 72 -3.29 6.41 -2.91
CA SER A 72 -3.29 6.48 -4.38
C SER A 72 -2.47 5.35 -5.03
N GLN A 73 -1.65 4.65 -4.24
CA GLN A 73 -0.82 3.56 -4.73
C GLN A 73 -1.58 2.23 -4.73
N PRO A 74 -1.34 1.37 -5.73
CA PRO A 74 -1.84 0.01 -5.69
C PRO A 74 -1.29 -0.71 -4.46
N ALA A 75 -2.05 -1.68 -3.94
CA ALA A 75 -1.61 -2.52 -2.84
C ALA A 75 -0.20 -3.07 -3.13
N ALA A 76 0.69 -3.04 -2.14
CA ALA A 76 2.10 -3.42 -2.32
C ALA A 76 2.26 -4.81 -2.97
N ALA A 77 1.35 -5.75 -2.68
CA ALA A 77 1.30 -7.08 -3.29
C ALA A 77 1.14 -7.05 -4.82
N LYS A 78 0.42 -6.05 -5.36
CA LYS A 78 0.27 -5.83 -6.80
C LYS A 78 1.43 -5.05 -7.39
N ALA A 79 2.03 -4.14 -6.61
CA ALA A 79 3.14 -3.31 -7.06
C ALA A 79 4.48 -4.05 -7.10
N VAL A 80 4.65 -5.09 -6.27
CA VAL A 80 5.94 -5.78 -6.12
C VAL A 80 5.77 -7.30 -6.24
N SER A 81 5.31 -7.75 -7.41
CA SER A 81 5.31 -9.17 -7.78
C SER A 81 6.71 -9.79 -7.80
N GLU A 82 7.76 -8.96 -7.93
CA GLU A 82 9.16 -9.36 -7.98
C GLU A 82 9.74 -9.85 -6.64
N LEU A 83 9.06 -9.57 -5.51
CA LEU A 83 9.49 -10.01 -4.17
C LEU A 83 9.09 -11.46 -3.86
N VAL A 84 8.45 -12.18 -4.79
CA VAL A 84 8.07 -13.57 -4.59
C VAL A 84 9.32 -14.45 -4.64
N LYS A 85 9.78 -14.86 -3.45
CA LYS A 85 10.79 -15.92 -3.32
C LYS A 85 10.13 -17.29 -3.25
N CYS A 86 10.68 -18.26 -3.97
CA CYS A 86 10.30 -19.65 -3.75
C CYS A 86 11.05 -20.27 -2.57
N ALA A 87 10.41 -21.26 -1.94
CA ALA A 87 11.01 -22.07 -0.87
C ALA A 87 11.67 -23.35 -1.41
N CYS A 88 11.99 -23.38 -2.71
CA CYS A 88 12.60 -24.54 -3.35
C CYS A 88 14.02 -24.75 -2.79
N LYS A 89 14.30 -25.97 -2.30
CA LYS A 89 15.61 -26.36 -1.78
C LYS A 89 16.46 -27.13 -2.79
N SER A 90 15.91 -27.42 -3.97
CA SER A 90 16.51 -28.36 -4.93
C SER A 90 17.63 -27.73 -5.76
N ALA A 91 18.75 -28.45 -5.85
CA ALA A 91 19.81 -28.20 -6.82
C ALA A 91 19.41 -28.65 -8.25
N ALA A 92 18.43 -29.55 -8.38
CA ALA A 92 17.98 -30.14 -9.64
C ALA A 92 16.85 -29.35 -10.36
N GLY A 93 16.62 -28.09 -9.99
CA GLY A 93 15.63 -27.21 -10.64
C GLY A 93 14.28 -27.09 -9.92
N CYS A 94 13.46 -26.15 -10.40
CA CYS A 94 12.14 -25.80 -9.84
C CYS A 94 11.00 -26.58 -10.52
N GLY A 95 10.39 -27.50 -9.78
CA GLY A 95 9.22 -28.27 -10.23
C GLY A 95 7.88 -27.52 -10.08
N GLY A 96 6.77 -28.22 -10.32
CA GLY A 96 5.40 -27.66 -10.27
C GLY A 96 4.93 -27.14 -8.91
N ARG A 97 5.67 -27.42 -7.82
CA ARG A 97 5.40 -26.88 -6.48
C ARG A 97 6.06 -25.52 -6.23
N CYS A 98 6.87 -25.02 -7.16
CA CYS A 98 7.51 -23.71 -7.04
C CYS A 98 6.47 -22.58 -7.08
N SER A 99 6.48 -21.69 -6.09
CA SER A 99 5.58 -20.53 -6.03
C SER A 99 5.82 -19.56 -7.18
N CYS A 100 7.07 -19.34 -7.60
CA CYS A 100 7.38 -18.50 -8.77
C CYS A 100 6.76 -19.08 -10.04
N LYS A 101 6.90 -20.39 -10.27
CA LYS A 101 6.35 -21.08 -11.44
C LYS A 101 4.81 -21.09 -11.45
N LYS A 102 4.18 -21.28 -10.29
CA LYS A 102 2.70 -21.19 -10.14
C LYS A 102 2.17 -19.80 -10.44
N ALA A 103 2.94 -18.77 -10.09
CA ALA A 103 2.61 -17.39 -10.39
C ALA A 103 3.03 -17.00 -11.82
N SER A 104 3.56 -17.93 -12.63
CA SER A 104 4.03 -17.73 -14.00
C SER A 104 5.23 -16.76 -14.14
N TRP A 105 6.08 -16.67 -13.12
CA TRP A 105 7.30 -15.86 -13.12
C TRP A 105 8.57 -16.72 -13.11
N LYS A 106 9.66 -16.16 -13.63
CA LYS A 106 11.01 -16.73 -13.45
C LYS A 106 11.46 -16.56 -11.99
N CYS A 107 12.40 -17.41 -11.58
CA CYS A 107 12.99 -17.29 -10.25
C CYS A 107 13.83 -16.01 -10.18
N THR A 108 13.61 -15.13 -9.21
CA THR A 108 14.48 -13.95 -9.03
C THR A 108 15.71 -14.29 -8.19
N GLU A 109 16.70 -13.39 -8.13
CA GLU A 109 17.87 -13.49 -7.24
C GLU A 109 17.52 -13.67 -5.75
N LEU A 110 16.29 -13.36 -5.35
CA LEU A 110 15.76 -13.58 -4.01
C LEU A 110 15.48 -15.06 -3.70
N CYS A 111 15.42 -15.91 -4.72
CA CYS A 111 15.21 -17.35 -4.57
C CYS A 111 16.54 -18.05 -4.27
N SER A 112 16.55 -18.92 -3.25
CA SER A 112 17.75 -19.68 -2.86
C SER A 112 18.01 -20.91 -3.76
N CYS A 113 17.20 -21.13 -4.78
CA CYS A 113 17.29 -22.28 -5.67
C CYS A 113 18.14 -21.96 -6.92
N LYS A 114 18.68 -23.01 -7.55
CA LYS A 114 19.51 -22.92 -8.76
C LYS A 114 18.69 -23.12 -10.06
N CYS A 115 17.46 -22.62 -10.12
CA CYS A 115 16.68 -22.60 -11.37
C CYS A 115 17.18 -21.49 -12.31
N GLU A 116 16.79 -21.57 -13.58
CA GLU A 116 16.90 -20.47 -14.53
C GLU A 116 16.16 -19.23 -13.99
N LYS A 117 16.86 -18.10 -14.00
CA LYS A 117 16.38 -16.81 -13.49
C LYS A 117 15.95 -15.89 -14.63
#